data_AF-A0A7S3F786-F1
#
_entry.id   AF-A0A7S3F786-F1
#
_cell.length_a   1.000
_cell.length_b   1.000
_cell.length_c   1.000
_cell.angle_alpha   90.00
_cell.angle_beta   90.00
_cell.angle_gamma   90.00
#
_symmetry.space_group_name_H-M   'P 1'
#
loop_
_entity.id
_entity.type
_entity.pdbx_description
1 polymer ?
#
loop_
_entity_poly.entity_id
_entity_poly.type
_entity_poly.pdbx_seq_one_letter_code
_entity_poly.pdbx_strand_id
1 'polypeptide(L)'
;IQTAYDLLKSHEAIDQNWLLPLHSSVPPDQQMRVFLRPPHGVRKVVLATNIAETSITIDDVSFVIDCGRMKENRYEPRRRMESLIEDFCSQANITQRRGRAGRVRNGIAIHLVTSHRFAHLPPQQTPELQRVPLERVVLRAKKLFPESAVADVLAELPEPPTQTAIRSALSVLGSLGAIEKSADGKGSEGRGSDGKGSEELSALGHHLALLPVDVRIGKLIVLGTLLQASEAALTLAAALSVRSPFVAPFGMRSSADESKANWAVGGSDHLAVLRAYSAWEQIPRIRDRADFCQQHFLSSRSLESIAEIKRELADLLWEVGLTKR
;
A
#
# COMPACT_ATOMS: atom_id res chain seq x y z
N ILE A 1 16.39 2.90 -7.21
CA ILE A 1 15.98 3.91 -8.22
C ILE A 1 16.70 5.23 -7.98
N GLN A 2 16.45 5.95 -6.88
CA GLN A 2 17.08 7.27 -6.63
C GLN A 2 18.60 7.27 -6.82
N THR A 3 19.32 6.38 -6.13
CA THR A 3 20.78 6.26 -6.28
C THR A 3 21.24 6.02 -7.72
N ALA A 4 20.53 5.18 -8.48
CA ALA A 4 20.87 4.93 -9.89
C ALA A 4 20.55 6.14 -10.78
N TYR A 5 19.47 6.86 -10.48
CA TYR A 5 19.11 8.09 -11.17
C TYR A 5 20.19 9.16 -10.98
N ASP A 6 20.64 9.37 -9.74
CA ASP A 6 21.67 10.36 -9.42
C ASP A 6 23.01 10.04 -10.09
N LEU A 7 23.39 8.75 -10.12
CA LEU A 7 24.60 8.28 -10.81
C LEU A 7 24.52 8.43 -12.34
N LEU A 8 23.36 8.21 -12.95
CA LEU A 8 23.19 8.29 -14.40
C LEU A 8 22.99 9.74 -14.87
N LYS A 9 22.39 10.59 -14.04
CA LYS A 9 22.14 12.00 -14.37
C LYS A 9 23.44 12.77 -14.59
N SER A 10 24.53 12.39 -13.91
CA SER A 10 25.84 13.03 -14.06
C SER A 10 26.64 12.52 -15.25
N HIS A 11 26.17 11.49 -15.97
CA HIS A 11 26.91 10.89 -17.08
C HIS A 11 26.61 11.60 -18.40
N GLU A 12 27.65 12.04 -19.10
CA GLU A 12 27.56 12.85 -20.33
C GLU A 12 26.76 12.21 -21.48
N ALA A 13 26.70 10.88 -21.55
CA ALA A 13 26.02 10.14 -22.60
C ALA A 13 24.51 10.00 -22.38
N ILE A 14 23.99 10.42 -21.21
CA ILE A 14 22.58 10.29 -20.83
C ILE A 14 21.90 11.65 -20.91
N ASP A 15 20.92 11.76 -21.79
CA ASP A 15 20.02 12.91 -21.81
C ASP A 15 19.10 12.85 -20.58
N GLN A 16 19.25 13.82 -19.68
CA GLN A 16 18.47 13.92 -18.44
C GLN A 16 16.97 14.04 -18.70
N ASN A 17 16.55 14.59 -19.85
CA ASN A 17 15.13 14.68 -20.21
C ASN A 17 14.52 13.30 -20.50
N TRP A 18 15.34 12.32 -20.84
CA TRP A 18 14.94 10.97 -21.22
C TRP A 18 15.41 9.89 -20.25
N LEU A 19 15.90 10.30 -19.07
CA LEU A 19 16.09 9.47 -17.88
C LEU A 19 14.82 9.53 -17.03
N LEU A 20 13.99 8.49 -17.09
CA LEU A 20 12.63 8.52 -16.55
C LEU A 20 12.47 7.53 -15.40
N PRO A 21 12.23 7.99 -14.15
CA PRO A 21 11.91 7.10 -13.05
C PRO A 21 10.46 6.60 -13.16
N LEU A 22 10.26 5.30 -12.94
CA LEU A 22 8.96 4.66 -12.94
C LEU A 22 8.75 3.91 -11.62
N HIS A 23 8.03 4.53 -10.70
CA HIS A 23 7.80 4.04 -9.35
C HIS A 23 6.42 4.50 -8.86
N SER A 24 5.76 3.73 -7.99
CA SER A 24 4.42 4.05 -7.48
C SER A 24 4.31 5.45 -6.86
N SER A 25 5.39 5.90 -6.21
CA SER A 25 5.55 7.25 -5.68
C SER A 25 6.01 8.30 -6.72
N VAL A 26 5.84 8.11 -8.03
CA VAL A 26 6.04 9.15 -9.08
C VAL A 26 4.64 9.61 -9.55
N PRO A 27 4.39 10.90 -9.83
CA PRO A 27 3.04 11.36 -10.18
C PRO A 27 2.54 10.68 -11.48
N PRO A 28 1.23 10.39 -11.64
CA PRO A 28 0.73 9.68 -12.81
C PRO A 28 1.10 10.34 -14.14
N ASP A 29 1.00 11.67 -14.24
CA ASP A 29 1.40 12.47 -15.40
C ASP A 29 2.89 12.27 -15.76
N GLN A 30 3.76 12.21 -14.76
CA GLN A 30 5.19 11.92 -14.97
C GLN A 30 5.44 10.47 -15.35
N GLN A 31 4.68 9.53 -14.79
CA GLN A 31 4.75 8.12 -15.20
C GLN A 31 4.35 7.97 -16.67
N MET A 32 3.39 8.74 -17.18
CA MET A 32 2.96 8.68 -18.59
C MET A 32 4.07 9.07 -19.57
N ARG A 33 5.08 9.84 -19.15
CA ARG A 33 6.20 10.22 -20.01
C ARG A 33 6.98 9.01 -20.55
N VAL A 34 6.94 7.88 -19.86
CA VAL A 34 7.63 6.64 -20.31
C VAL A 34 7.09 6.10 -21.63
N PHE A 35 5.85 6.46 -22.01
CA PHE A 35 5.24 6.05 -23.28
C PHE A 35 5.64 6.95 -24.46
N LEU A 36 6.18 8.14 -24.19
CA LEU A 36 6.64 9.04 -25.24
C LEU A 36 7.90 8.46 -25.91
N ARG A 37 8.03 8.69 -27.21
CA ARG A 37 9.21 8.30 -27.99
C ARG A 37 10.26 9.41 -27.94
N PRO A 38 11.55 9.09 -27.71
CA PRO A 38 12.62 10.08 -27.73
C PRO A 38 12.83 10.65 -29.14
N PRO A 39 13.37 11.89 -29.27
CA PRO A 39 13.86 12.41 -30.53
C PRO A 39 14.93 11.51 -31.16
N HIS A 40 15.12 11.65 -32.47
CA HIS A 40 16.14 10.88 -33.18
C HIS A 40 17.53 11.11 -32.58
N GLY A 41 18.29 10.04 -32.37
CA GLY A 41 19.62 10.09 -31.76
C GLY A 41 19.64 10.11 -30.22
N VAL A 42 18.49 10.26 -29.56
CA VAL A 42 18.40 10.27 -28.09
C VAL A 42 17.97 8.90 -27.56
N ARG A 43 18.66 8.41 -26.52
CA ARG A 43 18.33 7.14 -25.86
C ARG A 43 17.44 7.37 -24.64
N LYS A 44 16.24 6.80 -24.66
CA LYS A 44 15.37 6.72 -23.48
C LYS A 44 15.88 5.66 -22.50
N VAL A 45 15.99 6.03 -21.23
CA VAL A 45 16.36 5.15 -20.12
C VAL A 45 15.27 5.21 -19.07
N VAL A 46 14.62 4.07 -18.78
CA VAL A 46 13.57 3.97 -17.78
C VAL A 46 14.08 3.21 -16.56
N LEU A 47 14.04 3.85 -15.39
CA LEU A 47 14.42 3.22 -14.12
C LEU A 47 13.17 2.79 -13.36
N ALA A 48 12.83 1.51 -13.42
CA ALA A 48 11.56 0.99 -12.92
C ALA A 48 11.69 0.06 -11.70
N THR A 49 10.61 -0.06 -10.92
CA THR A 49 10.39 -1.22 -10.03
C THR A 49 9.67 -2.34 -10.78
N ASN A 50 9.21 -3.35 -10.05
CA ASN A 50 8.27 -4.37 -10.55
C ASN A 50 6.96 -3.80 -11.12
N ILE A 51 6.67 -2.49 -11.00
CA ILE A 51 5.52 -1.86 -11.69
C ILE A 51 5.59 -2.00 -13.22
N ALA A 52 6.79 -2.06 -13.80
CA ALA A 52 6.98 -2.27 -15.23
C ALA A 52 6.82 -3.75 -15.65
N GLU A 53 6.72 -4.67 -14.68
CA GLU A 53 6.75 -6.11 -14.92
C GLU A 53 5.43 -6.66 -15.43
N THR A 54 4.30 -6.09 -15.01
CA THR A 54 2.94 -6.53 -15.38
C THR A 54 2.16 -5.40 -16.05
N SER A 55 1.91 -4.31 -15.32
CA SER A 55 0.86 -3.33 -15.64
C SER A 55 1.20 -2.27 -16.70
N ILE A 56 2.46 -2.17 -17.15
CA ILE A 56 2.91 -1.08 -18.05
C ILE A 56 3.60 -1.65 -19.29
N THR A 57 3.14 -1.25 -20.47
CA THR A 57 3.72 -1.68 -21.75
C THR A 57 4.39 -0.52 -22.45
N ILE A 58 5.72 -0.54 -22.48
CA ILE A 58 6.55 0.45 -23.17
C ILE A 58 7.05 -0.19 -24.47
N ASP A 59 6.57 0.31 -25.61
CA ASP A 59 6.73 -0.36 -26.90
C ASP A 59 8.16 -0.31 -27.47
N ASP A 60 8.92 0.72 -27.14
CA ASP A 60 10.27 0.97 -27.69
C ASP A 60 11.41 0.41 -26.81
N VAL A 61 11.09 -0.45 -25.84
CA VAL A 61 12.10 -1.16 -25.05
C VAL A 61 12.77 -2.22 -25.90
N SER A 62 14.10 -2.24 -25.89
CA SER A 62 14.91 -3.25 -26.60
C SER A 62 16.04 -3.82 -25.75
N PHE A 63 16.29 -3.19 -24.60
CA PHE A 63 17.27 -3.63 -23.62
C PHE A 63 16.60 -3.64 -22.25
N VAL A 64 16.69 -4.77 -21.55
CA VAL A 64 16.26 -4.88 -20.15
C VAL A 64 17.48 -5.23 -19.32
N ILE A 65 17.77 -4.42 -18.31
CA ILE A 65 18.78 -4.73 -17.30
C ILE A 65 18.03 -5.08 -16.02
N ASP A 66 18.12 -6.33 -15.62
CA ASP A 66 17.39 -6.88 -14.48
C ASP A 66 18.35 -7.15 -13.32
N CYS A 67 18.15 -6.45 -12.20
CA CYS A 67 18.94 -6.66 -10.99
C CYS A 67 18.59 -7.98 -10.26
N GLY A 68 17.52 -8.67 -10.67
CA GLY A 68 17.06 -9.91 -10.05
C GLY A 68 16.48 -9.74 -8.64
N ARG A 69 16.24 -8.50 -8.21
CA ARG A 69 15.71 -8.16 -6.88
C ARG A 69 14.37 -7.47 -7.00
N MET A 70 13.57 -7.55 -5.93
CA MET A 70 12.34 -6.80 -5.76
C MET A 70 12.06 -6.53 -4.29
N LYS A 71 11.22 -5.53 -4.02
CA LYS A 71 10.67 -5.29 -2.70
C LYS A 71 9.28 -5.88 -2.60
N GLU A 72 9.03 -6.61 -1.52
CA GLU A 72 7.75 -7.26 -1.27
C GLU A 72 7.28 -7.00 0.15
N ASN A 73 5.98 -6.83 0.32
CA ASN A 73 5.39 -6.88 1.64
C ASN A 73 5.43 -8.32 2.15
N ARG A 74 6.02 -8.50 3.33
CA ARG A 74 5.98 -9.74 4.10
C ARG A 74 5.35 -9.47 5.44
N TYR A 75 4.36 -10.29 5.78
CA TYR A 75 3.77 -10.32 7.09
C TYR A 75 4.54 -11.25 8.02
N GLU A 76 4.94 -10.76 9.19
CA GLU A 76 5.51 -11.57 10.26
C GLU A 76 4.45 -11.87 11.33
N PRO A 77 3.88 -13.09 11.38
CA PRO A 77 2.74 -13.39 12.25
C PRO A 77 3.05 -13.22 13.75
N ARG A 78 4.30 -13.47 14.16
CA ARG A 78 4.73 -13.35 15.55
C ARG A 78 4.74 -11.90 16.03
N ARG A 79 5.11 -10.96 15.16
CA ARG A 79 5.16 -9.53 15.47
C ARG A 79 3.89 -8.78 15.06
N ARG A 80 2.98 -9.44 14.32
CA ARG A 80 1.79 -8.83 13.72
C ARG A 80 2.11 -7.57 12.91
N MET A 81 3.25 -7.63 12.21
CA MET A 81 3.83 -6.49 11.53
C MET A 81 4.07 -6.83 10.06
N GLU A 82 3.69 -5.90 9.20
CA GLU A 82 4.08 -5.92 7.80
C GLU A 82 5.43 -5.22 7.65
N SER A 83 6.30 -5.78 6.82
CA SER A 83 7.57 -5.17 6.48
C SER A 83 7.80 -5.27 4.99
N LEU A 84 8.34 -4.20 4.41
CA LEU A 84 8.76 -4.17 3.01
C LEU A 84 10.20 -4.69 2.94
N ILE A 85 10.37 -5.94 2.54
CA ILE A 85 11.66 -6.62 2.50
C ILE A 85 12.16 -6.63 1.05
N GLU A 86 13.45 -6.35 0.87
CA GLU A 86 14.11 -6.52 -0.41
C GLU A 86 14.73 -7.92 -0.51
N ASP A 87 14.31 -8.70 -1.50
CA ASP A 87 14.80 -10.06 -1.73
C ASP A 87 14.99 -10.33 -3.23
N PHE A 88 15.56 -11.49 -3.55
CA PHE A 88 15.59 -11.97 -4.93
C PHE A 88 14.17 -12.30 -5.43
N CYS A 89 13.92 -11.99 -6.70
CA CYS A 89 12.65 -12.35 -7.33
C CYS A 89 12.63 -13.80 -7.81
N SER A 90 11.45 -14.31 -8.19
CA SER A 90 11.29 -15.67 -8.70
C SER A 90 11.83 -15.82 -10.13
N GLN A 91 12.01 -17.08 -10.57
CA GLN A 91 12.37 -17.38 -11.96
C GLN A 91 11.30 -16.85 -12.94
N ALA A 92 10.02 -16.93 -12.57
CA ALA A 92 8.92 -16.37 -13.34
C ALA A 92 9.05 -14.85 -13.52
N ASN A 93 9.43 -14.11 -12.46
CA ASN A 93 9.61 -12.65 -12.56
C ASN A 93 10.74 -12.29 -13.54
N ILE A 94 11.89 -12.96 -13.42
CA ILE A 94 13.04 -12.76 -14.33
C ILE A 94 12.64 -13.07 -15.78
N THR A 95 11.88 -14.14 -15.99
CA THR A 95 11.38 -14.54 -17.31
C THR A 95 10.40 -13.50 -17.87
N GLN A 96 9.51 -12.94 -17.03
CA GLN A 96 8.58 -11.90 -17.42
C GLN A 96 9.30 -10.61 -17.80
N ARG A 97 10.33 -10.22 -17.03
CA ARG A 97 11.18 -9.05 -17.32
C ARG A 97 11.92 -9.22 -18.64
N ARG A 98 12.47 -10.41 -18.93
CA ARG A 98 13.07 -10.73 -20.24
C ARG A 98 12.08 -10.48 -21.39
N GLY A 99 10.83 -10.88 -21.22
CA GLY A 99 9.77 -10.67 -22.22
C GLY A 99 9.51 -9.20 -22.58
N ARG A 100 9.90 -8.24 -21.71
CA ARG A 100 9.73 -6.80 -21.97
C ARG A 100 10.67 -6.28 -23.07
N ALA A 101 11.79 -6.94 -23.34
CA ALA A 101 12.72 -6.56 -24.40
C ALA A 101 12.29 -7.03 -25.81
N GLY A 102 11.41 -8.02 -25.90
CA GLY A 102 11.13 -8.74 -27.15
C GLY A 102 9.79 -8.45 -27.81
N ARG A 103 9.15 -7.31 -27.50
CA ARG A 103 7.76 -7.05 -27.94
C ARG A 103 7.64 -6.60 -29.39
N VAL A 104 8.41 -5.58 -29.77
CA VAL A 104 8.30 -4.93 -31.09
C VAL A 104 9.44 -5.35 -32.01
N ARG A 105 10.56 -5.80 -31.44
CA ARG A 105 11.74 -6.28 -32.17
C ARG A 105 12.58 -7.20 -31.29
N ASN A 106 13.58 -7.84 -31.89
CA ASN A 106 14.60 -8.58 -31.15
C ASN A 106 15.28 -7.65 -30.13
N GLY A 107 15.27 -8.06 -28.87
CA GLY A 107 15.87 -7.31 -27.77
C GLY A 107 16.78 -8.19 -26.91
N ILE A 108 17.51 -7.53 -26.02
CA ILE A 108 18.49 -8.16 -25.12
C ILE A 108 18.04 -7.98 -23.68
N ALA A 109 18.03 -9.07 -22.92
CA ALA A 109 17.84 -9.03 -21.47
C ALA A 109 19.15 -9.42 -20.78
N ILE A 110 19.65 -8.56 -19.91
CA ILE A 110 20.85 -8.75 -19.11
C ILE A 110 20.41 -8.95 -17.67
N HIS A 111 20.62 -10.14 -17.13
CA HIS A 111 20.28 -10.47 -15.76
C HIS A 111 21.54 -10.40 -14.89
N LEU A 112 21.52 -9.58 -13.84
CA LEU A 112 22.61 -9.46 -12.86
C LEU A 112 22.53 -10.57 -11.80
N VAL A 113 22.23 -11.79 -12.25
CA VAL A 113 22.02 -12.98 -11.43
C VAL A 113 22.85 -14.11 -12.05
N THR A 114 23.66 -14.79 -11.25
CA THR A 114 24.45 -15.93 -11.74
C THR A 114 23.55 -17.11 -12.07
N SER A 115 23.97 -17.96 -13.02
CA SER A 115 23.23 -19.18 -13.37
C SER A 115 22.99 -20.08 -12.15
N HIS A 116 23.98 -20.18 -11.25
CA HIS A 116 23.83 -20.89 -9.98
C HIS A 116 22.71 -20.28 -9.12
N ARG A 117 22.69 -18.95 -8.94
CA ARG A 117 21.62 -18.31 -8.16
C ARG A 117 20.27 -18.54 -8.82
N PHE A 118 20.15 -18.34 -10.12
CA PHE A 118 18.90 -18.52 -10.88
C PHE A 118 18.31 -19.92 -10.68
N ALA A 119 19.13 -20.97 -10.77
CA ALA A 119 18.70 -22.36 -10.56
C ALA A 119 18.14 -22.62 -9.14
N HIS A 120 18.54 -21.81 -8.15
CA HIS A 120 18.10 -21.90 -6.76
C HIS A 120 17.02 -20.87 -6.39
N LEU A 121 16.57 -20.04 -7.34
CA LEU A 121 15.43 -19.14 -7.11
C LEU A 121 14.12 -19.95 -7.11
N PRO A 122 13.11 -19.55 -6.33
CA PRO A 122 11.81 -20.17 -6.40
C PRO A 122 11.23 -20.02 -7.82
N PRO A 123 10.51 -21.03 -8.33
CA PRO A 123 9.97 -20.98 -9.69
C PRO A 123 8.95 -19.86 -9.84
N GLN A 124 8.12 -19.65 -8.81
CA GLN A 124 7.10 -18.61 -8.74
C GLN A 124 7.18 -17.88 -7.40
N GLN A 125 6.61 -16.68 -7.38
CA GLN A 125 6.49 -15.88 -6.17
C GLN A 125 5.43 -16.49 -5.24
N THR A 126 5.64 -16.41 -3.93
CA THR A 126 4.62 -16.82 -2.96
C THR A 126 3.33 -16.02 -3.16
N PRO A 127 2.16 -16.68 -3.19
CA PRO A 127 0.87 -16.03 -3.41
C PRO A 127 0.60 -14.94 -2.36
N GLU A 128 -0.03 -13.83 -2.77
CA GLU A 128 -0.25 -12.68 -1.89
C GLU A 128 -1.02 -13.04 -0.61
N LEU A 129 -2.10 -13.84 -0.72
CA LEU A 129 -2.89 -14.30 0.43
C LEU A 129 -2.06 -15.06 1.47
N GLN A 130 -0.94 -15.65 1.11
CA GLN A 130 -0.10 -16.40 2.05
C GLN A 130 0.95 -15.52 2.76
N ARG A 131 1.04 -14.23 2.41
CA ARG A 131 2.10 -13.33 2.87
C ARG A 131 1.63 -11.94 3.29
N VAL A 132 0.32 -11.69 3.28
CA VAL A 132 -0.32 -10.46 3.80
C VAL A 132 -1.26 -10.77 4.98
N PRO A 133 -1.57 -9.80 5.85
CA PRO A 133 -2.60 -9.92 6.87
C PRO A 133 -3.97 -10.24 6.24
N LEU A 134 -4.71 -11.16 6.85
CA LEU A 134 -5.95 -11.71 6.29
C LEU A 134 -7.21 -11.05 6.84
N GLU A 135 -7.12 -10.10 7.76
CA GLU A 135 -8.27 -9.50 8.45
C GLU A 135 -9.30 -8.96 7.46
N ARG A 136 -8.86 -8.24 6.40
CA ARG A 136 -9.77 -7.73 5.36
C ARG A 136 -10.41 -8.85 4.54
N VAL A 137 -9.64 -9.89 4.21
CA VAL A 137 -10.12 -11.03 3.42
C VAL A 137 -11.13 -11.83 4.21
N VAL A 138 -10.84 -12.14 5.48
CA VAL A 138 -11.72 -12.86 6.40
C VAL A 138 -13.02 -12.09 6.62
N LEU A 139 -12.94 -10.78 6.87
CA LEU A 139 -14.11 -9.94 7.09
C LEU A 139 -15.04 -9.90 5.85
N ARG A 140 -14.45 -9.78 4.65
CA ARG A 140 -15.20 -9.82 3.39
C ARG A 140 -15.79 -11.20 3.10
N ALA A 141 -15.01 -12.26 3.28
CA ALA A 141 -15.48 -13.63 3.10
C ALA A 141 -16.68 -13.91 4.01
N LYS A 142 -16.58 -13.52 5.29
CA LYS A 142 -17.70 -13.70 6.23
C LYS A 142 -18.93 -12.89 5.85
N LYS A 143 -18.76 -11.67 5.33
CA LYS A 143 -19.89 -10.87 4.85
C LYS A 143 -20.59 -11.48 3.64
N LEU A 144 -19.84 -12.09 2.73
CA LEU A 144 -20.39 -12.71 1.51
C LEU A 144 -21.00 -14.09 1.79
N PHE A 145 -20.44 -14.84 2.73
CA PHE A 145 -20.84 -16.19 3.09
C PHE A 145 -21.16 -16.27 4.60
N PRO A 146 -22.26 -15.66 5.05
CA PRO A 146 -22.58 -15.54 6.48
C PRO A 146 -22.78 -16.91 7.16
N GLU A 147 -23.32 -17.89 6.43
CA GLU A 147 -23.60 -19.24 6.95
C GLU A 147 -22.38 -20.17 6.95
N SER A 148 -21.30 -19.78 6.27
CA SER A 148 -20.10 -20.61 6.13
C SER A 148 -19.03 -20.19 7.13
N ALA A 149 -18.22 -21.16 7.59
CA ALA A 149 -17.00 -20.84 8.31
C ALA A 149 -15.97 -20.30 7.32
N VAL A 150 -15.23 -19.26 7.70
CA VAL A 150 -14.29 -18.60 6.77
C VAL A 150 -13.19 -19.54 6.32
N ALA A 151 -12.76 -20.45 7.20
CA ALA A 151 -11.77 -21.47 6.87
C ALA A 151 -12.21 -22.39 5.73
N ASP A 152 -13.51 -22.72 5.66
CA ASP A 152 -14.05 -23.62 4.64
C ASP A 152 -14.13 -22.89 3.29
N VAL A 153 -14.59 -21.63 3.29
CA VAL A 153 -14.62 -20.77 2.08
C VAL A 153 -13.22 -20.54 1.51
N LEU A 154 -12.25 -20.20 2.36
CA LEU A 154 -10.89 -19.90 1.89
C LEU A 154 -10.13 -21.16 1.45
N ALA A 155 -10.57 -22.35 1.85
CA ALA A 155 -9.98 -23.61 1.41
C ALA A 155 -10.29 -23.96 -0.06
N GLU A 156 -11.36 -23.37 -0.63
CA GLU A 156 -11.72 -23.57 -2.05
C GLU A 156 -10.91 -22.70 -3.02
N LEU A 157 -10.05 -21.82 -2.52
CA LEU A 157 -9.18 -20.99 -3.36
C LEU A 157 -8.09 -21.83 -4.03
N PRO A 158 -7.60 -21.44 -5.22
CA PRO A 158 -6.52 -22.17 -5.91
C PRO A 158 -5.25 -22.33 -5.06
N GLU A 159 -4.93 -21.30 -4.27
CA GLU A 159 -3.78 -21.27 -3.38
C GLU A 159 -4.25 -20.76 -2.01
N PRO A 160 -4.80 -21.64 -1.16
CA PRO A 160 -5.45 -21.23 0.07
C PRO A 160 -4.41 -20.73 1.09
N PRO A 161 -4.78 -19.77 1.96
CA PRO A 161 -3.95 -19.38 3.09
C PRO A 161 -3.87 -20.51 4.14
N THR A 162 -2.85 -20.45 5.00
CA THR A 162 -2.70 -21.44 6.08
C THR A 162 -3.77 -21.27 7.14
N GLN A 163 -4.21 -22.38 7.74
CA GLN A 163 -5.21 -22.33 8.83
C GLN A 163 -4.75 -21.50 10.03
N THR A 164 -3.45 -21.44 10.29
CA THR A 164 -2.87 -20.60 11.33
C THR A 164 -3.01 -19.11 11.03
N ALA A 165 -2.86 -18.70 9.76
CA ALA A 165 -3.07 -17.33 9.34
C ALA A 165 -4.54 -16.91 9.47
N ILE A 166 -5.47 -17.78 9.07
CA ILE A 166 -6.92 -17.52 9.20
C ILE A 166 -7.31 -17.36 10.67
N ARG A 167 -6.90 -18.28 11.55
CA ARG A 167 -7.15 -18.19 13.00
C ARG A 167 -6.55 -16.93 13.63
N SER A 168 -5.36 -16.53 13.18
CA SER A 168 -4.72 -15.30 13.65
C SER A 168 -5.55 -14.07 13.29
N ALA A 169 -6.03 -13.98 12.04
CA ALA A 169 -6.89 -12.91 11.58
C ALA A 169 -8.24 -12.87 12.33
N LEU A 170 -8.90 -14.02 12.52
CA LEU A 170 -10.13 -14.12 13.34
C LEU A 170 -9.90 -13.64 14.77
N SER A 171 -8.76 -13.99 15.38
CA SER A 171 -8.39 -13.52 16.71
C SER A 171 -8.22 -11.99 16.77
N VAL A 172 -7.57 -11.40 15.75
CA VAL A 172 -7.44 -9.94 15.63
C VAL A 172 -8.81 -9.28 15.45
N LEU A 173 -9.65 -9.78 14.54
CA LEU A 173 -11.00 -9.27 14.31
C LEU A 173 -11.87 -9.35 15.56
N GLY A 174 -11.79 -10.44 16.32
CA GLY A 174 -12.44 -10.57 17.61
C GLY A 174 -11.95 -9.55 18.64
N SER A 175 -10.63 -9.31 18.71
CA SER A 175 -10.06 -8.27 19.60
C SER A 175 -10.47 -6.84 19.20
N LEU A 176 -10.74 -6.62 17.91
CA LEU A 176 -11.26 -5.36 17.38
C LEU A 176 -12.77 -5.24 17.57
N GLY A 177 -13.46 -6.29 18.04
CA GLY A 177 -14.92 -6.34 18.16
C GLY A 177 -15.64 -6.37 16.82
N ALA A 178 -14.96 -6.78 15.74
CA ALA A 178 -15.54 -6.91 14.40
C ALA A 178 -16.23 -8.26 14.19
N ILE A 179 -15.80 -9.29 14.94
CA ILE A 179 -16.43 -10.61 14.96
C ILE A 179 -16.78 -10.91 16.42
N GLU A 180 -18.00 -11.35 16.65
CA GLU A 180 -18.44 -11.84 17.94
C GLU A 180 -17.93 -13.26 18.12
N LYS A 181 -17.25 -13.51 19.25
CA LYS A 181 -17.01 -14.87 19.70
C LYS A 181 -18.28 -15.25 20.44
N SER A 182 -19.06 -16.19 19.94
CA SER A 182 -20.21 -16.69 20.70
C SER A 182 -19.74 -17.10 22.10
N ALA A 183 -20.18 -16.32 23.10
CA ALA A 183 -19.83 -16.53 24.50
C ALA A 183 -20.85 -17.47 25.19
N ASP A 184 -21.79 -18.02 24.45
CA ASP A 184 -22.89 -18.78 25.02
C ASP A 184 -22.68 -20.29 24.88
N GLY A 185 -21.84 -20.80 25.78
CA GLY A 185 -22.06 -22.13 26.38
C GLY A 185 -23.30 -22.16 27.29
N LYS A 186 -24.39 -21.47 26.92
CA LYS A 186 -25.67 -21.47 27.62
C LYS A 186 -26.81 -21.41 26.61
N GLY A 187 -27.39 -22.57 26.28
CA GLY A 187 -28.83 -22.63 26.00
C GLY A 187 -29.32 -22.98 24.60
N SER A 188 -28.53 -23.62 23.73
CA SER A 188 -29.12 -24.38 22.60
C SER A 188 -28.93 -25.88 22.82
N GLU A 189 -29.74 -26.45 23.71
CA GLU A 189 -29.99 -27.88 23.73
C GLU A 189 -30.84 -28.22 22.50
N GLY A 190 -30.20 -28.42 21.35
CA GLY A 190 -30.93 -28.64 20.11
C GLY A 190 -30.05 -28.93 18.90
N ARG A 191 -29.58 -30.18 18.81
CA ARG A 191 -29.15 -30.88 17.59
C ARG A 191 -27.83 -30.44 16.93
N GLY A 192 -26.77 -31.17 17.28
CA GLY A 192 -25.84 -31.76 16.31
C GLY A 192 -24.70 -30.89 15.75
N SER A 193 -23.48 -31.44 15.91
CA SER A 193 -22.23 -31.12 15.21
C SER A 193 -21.40 -29.93 15.70
N ASP A 194 -20.28 -30.30 16.34
CA ASP A 194 -18.98 -29.64 16.38
C ASP A 194 -18.90 -28.23 17.01
N GLY A 195 -18.12 -28.11 18.10
CA GLY A 195 -17.81 -26.86 18.80
C GLY A 195 -16.98 -25.85 17.99
N LYS A 196 -17.43 -25.49 16.78
CA LYS A 196 -17.01 -24.32 16.01
C LYS A 196 -17.78 -23.13 16.59
N GLY A 197 -17.14 -22.32 17.44
CA GLY A 197 -17.75 -21.07 17.91
C GLY A 197 -18.19 -20.22 16.71
N SER A 198 -19.39 -19.62 16.77
CA SER A 198 -19.90 -18.86 15.63
C SER A 198 -19.00 -17.67 15.34
N GLU A 199 -18.61 -17.53 14.07
CA GLU A 199 -17.78 -16.45 13.54
C GLU A 199 -18.69 -15.32 13.03
N GLU A 200 -19.61 -14.83 13.85
CA GLU A 200 -20.62 -13.85 13.41
C GLU A 200 -20.06 -12.43 13.34
N LEU A 201 -20.44 -11.66 12.31
CA LEU A 201 -20.06 -10.26 12.21
C LEU A 201 -20.84 -9.45 13.23
N SER A 202 -20.15 -8.63 14.02
CA SER A 202 -20.82 -7.62 14.82
C SER A 202 -21.36 -6.49 13.93
N ALA A 203 -22.18 -5.59 14.49
CA ALA A 203 -22.59 -4.36 13.81
C ALA A 203 -21.37 -3.54 13.32
N LEU A 204 -20.32 -3.46 14.14
CA LEU A 204 -19.04 -2.85 13.73
C LEU A 204 -18.42 -3.62 12.56
N GLY A 205 -18.38 -4.95 12.62
CA GLY A 205 -17.86 -5.81 11.55
C GLY A 205 -18.53 -5.57 10.20
N HIS A 206 -19.86 -5.41 10.19
CA HIS A 206 -20.61 -5.11 8.97
C HIS A 206 -20.19 -3.78 8.33
N HIS A 207 -19.97 -2.73 9.13
CA HIS A 207 -19.46 -1.45 8.64
C HIS A 207 -18.02 -1.55 8.16
N LEU A 208 -17.14 -2.20 8.92
CA LEU A 208 -15.74 -2.37 8.54
C LEU A 208 -15.57 -3.13 7.22
N ALA A 209 -16.47 -4.08 6.93
CA ALA A 209 -16.46 -4.86 5.69
C ALA A 209 -16.78 -4.04 4.44
N LEU A 210 -17.41 -2.87 4.59
CA LEU A 210 -17.71 -1.94 3.50
C LEU A 210 -16.53 -1.03 3.15
N LEU A 211 -15.60 -0.82 4.08
CA LEU A 211 -14.53 0.15 3.90
C LEU A 211 -13.32 -0.47 3.17
N PRO A 212 -12.76 0.20 2.14
CA PRO A 212 -11.62 -0.30 1.37
C PRO A 212 -10.26 -0.03 2.04
N VAL A 213 -10.23 0.08 3.37
CA VAL A 213 -9.03 0.36 4.17
C VAL A 213 -8.65 -0.82 5.07
N ASP A 214 -7.49 -0.72 5.74
CA ASP A 214 -7.15 -1.61 6.85
C ASP A 214 -8.24 -1.57 7.93
N VAL A 215 -8.49 -2.70 8.58
CA VAL A 215 -9.60 -2.84 9.55
C VAL A 215 -9.44 -1.89 10.75
N ARG A 216 -8.20 -1.59 11.17
CA ARG A 216 -7.92 -0.68 12.29
C ARG A 216 -8.18 0.76 11.89
N ILE A 217 -7.82 1.13 10.65
CA ILE A 217 -8.14 2.42 10.05
C ILE A 217 -9.66 2.56 9.89
N GLY A 218 -10.34 1.51 9.42
CA GLY A 218 -11.80 1.51 9.33
C GLY A 218 -12.45 1.75 10.71
N LYS A 219 -11.92 1.12 11.76
CA LYS A 219 -12.43 1.32 13.13
C LYS A 219 -12.19 2.73 13.63
N LEU A 220 -11.04 3.34 13.32
CA LEU A 220 -10.77 4.75 13.59
C LEU A 220 -11.84 5.65 12.94
N ILE A 221 -12.16 5.42 11.67
CA ILE A 221 -13.15 6.21 10.94
C ILE A 221 -14.55 6.06 11.56
N VAL A 222 -14.98 4.82 11.81
CA VAL A 222 -16.31 4.54 12.40
C VAL A 222 -16.43 5.19 13.78
N LEU A 223 -15.45 4.99 14.67
CA LEU A 223 -15.47 5.58 16.00
C LEU A 223 -15.37 7.11 15.96
N GLY A 224 -14.51 7.66 15.10
CA GLY A 224 -14.40 9.10 14.90
C GLY A 224 -15.72 9.72 14.45
N THR A 225 -16.47 9.02 13.60
CA THR A 225 -17.81 9.45 13.17
C THR A 225 -18.81 9.45 14.34
N LEU A 226 -18.85 8.38 15.13
CA LEU A 226 -19.72 8.27 16.30
C LEU A 226 -19.41 9.31 17.39
N LEU A 227 -18.12 9.65 17.53
CA LEU A 227 -17.63 10.64 18.50
C LEU A 227 -17.64 12.09 17.97
N GLN A 228 -18.29 12.34 16.83
CA GLN A 228 -18.37 13.67 16.20
C GLN A 228 -17.01 14.30 15.85
N ALA A 229 -16.01 13.45 15.58
CA ALA A 229 -14.65 13.80 15.18
C ALA A 229 -14.30 13.21 13.79
N SER A 230 -15.28 13.14 12.89
CA SER A 230 -15.13 12.52 11.56
C SER A 230 -14.05 13.20 10.71
N GLU A 231 -13.97 14.53 10.73
CA GLU A 231 -13.00 15.31 9.96
C GLU A 231 -11.54 14.96 10.34
N ALA A 232 -11.26 14.90 11.64
CA ALA A 232 -9.96 14.48 12.15
C ALA A 232 -9.67 13.00 11.86
N ALA A 233 -10.66 12.12 12.06
CA ALA A 233 -10.51 10.69 11.82
C ALA A 233 -10.24 10.36 10.34
N LEU A 234 -10.94 11.04 9.41
CA LEU A 234 -10.73 10.90 7.97
C LEU A 234 -9.35 11.41 7.55
N THR A 235 -8.93 12.56 8.08
CA THR A 235 -7.59 13.11 7.82
C THR A 235 -6.50 12.16 8.30
N LEU A 236 -6.63 11.61 9.52
CA LEU A 236 -5.69 10.63 10.06
C LEU A 236 -5.71 9.30 9.28
N ALA A 237 -6.90 8.82 8.88
CA ALA A 237 -7.04 7.61 8.09
C ALA A 237 -6.36 7.74 6.71
N ALA A 238 -6.55 8.88 6.05
CA ALA A 238 -5.89 9.20 4.79
C ALA A 238 -4.37 9.30 4.98
N ALA A 239 -3.91 10.00 6.02
CA ALA A 239 -2.50 10.13 6.36
C ALA A 239 -1.81 8.79 6.65
N LEU A 240 -2.48 7.86 7.34
CA LEU A 240 -1.97 6.52 7.62
C LEU A 240 -1.93 5.62 6.38
N SER A 241 -2.70 5.97 5.35
CA SER A 241 -2.77 5.22 4.08
C SER A 241 -1.73 5.69 3.05
N VAL A 242 -1.04 6.81 3.31
CA VAL A 242 0.03 7.35 2.47
C VAL A 242 1.36 7.43 3.23
N ARG A 243 2.44 7.81 2.52
CA ARG A 243 3.70 8.14 3.19
C ARG A 243 3.54 9.43 4.01
N SER A 244 4.23 9.50 5.14
CA SER A 244 4.31 10.71 5.98
C SER A 244 4.52 11.98 5.13
N PRO A 245 3.76 13.06 5.39
CA PRO A 245 3.98 14.33 4.71
C PRO A 245 5.27 15.01 5.18
N PHE A 246 5.75 14.73 6.40
CA PHE A 246 7.04 15.25 6.87
C PHE A 246 8.20 14.58 6.12
N VAL A 247 9.07 15.41 5.54
CA VAL A 247 10.27 15.00 4.79
C VAL A 247 11.51 15.63 5.41
N ALA A 248 12.65 14.95 5.33
CA ALA A 248 13.92 15.48 5.80
C ALA A 248 14.90 15.58 4.62
N PRO A 249 15.11 16.79 4.05
CA PRO A 249 16.14 17.00 3.04
C PRO A 249 17.53 16.70 3.59
N PHE A 250 18.47 16.38 2.70
CA PHE A 250 19.84 16.05 3.08
C PHE A 250 20.48 17.19 3.87
N GLY A 251 21.12 16.85 4.99
CA GLY A 251 21.76 17.83 5.89
C GLY A 251 20.82 18.63 6.80
N MET A 252 19.49 18.55 6.63
CA MET A 252 18.50 19.34 7.39
C MET A 252 17.63 18.49 8.32
N ARG A 253 18.09 17.29 8.71
CA ARG A 253 17.30 16.35 9.51
C ARG A 253 16.91 16.93 10.88
N SER A 254 17.84 17.56 11.59
CA SER A 254 17.57 18.16 12.90
C SER A 254 16.49 19.24 12.83
N SER A 255 16.54 20.13 11.83
CA SER A 255 15.53 21.17 11.63
C SER A 255 14.17 20.60 11.20
N ALA A 256 14.16 19.53 10.41
CA ALA A 256 12.93 18.83 10.04
C ALA A 256 12.27 18.13 11.25
N ASP A 257 13.08 17.50 12.10
CA ASP A 257 12.61 16.85 13.33
C ASP A 257 12.07 17.88 14.33
N GLU A 258 12.72 19.05 14.46
CA GLU A 258 12.24 20.16 15.29
C GLU A 258 10.94 20.77 14.73
N SER A 259 10.86 20.98 13.41
CA SER A 259 9.62 21.42 12.75
C SER A 259 8.48 20.44 13.05
N LYS A 260 8.70 19.14 12.88
CA LYS A 260 7.70 18.11 13.18
C LYS A 260 7.29 18.12 14.66
N ALA A 261 8.24 18.29 15.58
CA ALA A 261 7.96 18.38 17.00
C ALA A 261 7.08 19.58 17.36
N ASN A 262 7.23 20.72 16.68
CA ASN A 262 6.39 21.91 16.89
C ASN A 262 4.91 21.69 16.50
N TRP A 263 4.65 20.76 15.57
CA TRP A 263 3.29 20.37 15.23
C TRP A 263 2.68 19.39 16.23
N ALA A 264 3.51 18.57 16.89
CA ALA A 264 3.05 17.56 17.83
C ALA A 264 2.36 18.17 19.05
N VAL A 265 1.30 17.51 19.52
CA VAL A 265 0.62 17.84 20.79
C VAL A 265 0.75 16.62 21.70
N GLY A 266 1.28 16.82 22.91
CA GLY A 266 1.53 15.71 23.84
C GLY A 266 2.47 14.63 23.29
N GLY A 267 3.38 15.00 22.37
CA GLY A 267 4.29 14.06 21.70
C GLY A 267 3.62 13.14 20.66
N SER A 268 2.39 13.43 20.24
CA SER A 268 1.67 12.61 19.25
C SER A 268 2.04 12.98 17.82
N ASP A 269 2.67 12.03 17.12
CA ASP A 269 2.97 12.10 15.68
C ASP A 269 1.69 12.19 14.83
N HIS A 270 0.63 11.48 15.22
CA HIS A 270 -0.65 11.54 14.52
C HIS A 270 -1.23 12.95 14.59
N LEU A 271 -1.21 13.58 15.76
CA LEU A 271 -1.68 14.96 15.92
C LEU A 271 -0.77 15.97 15.21
N ALA A 272 0.53 15.70 15.11
CA ALA A 272 1.46 16.51 14.32
C ALA A 272 1.03 16.55 12.84
N VAL A 273 0.75 15.38 12.25
CA VAL A 273 0.28 15.28 10.86
C VAL A 273 -1.09 15.94 10.69
N LEU A 274 -2.03 15.69 11.60
CA LEU A 274 -3.35 16.30 11.56
C LEU A 274 -3.26 17.84 11.56
N ARG A 275 -2.51 18.43 12.50
CA ARG A 275 -2.37 19.90 12.60
C ARG A 275 -1.66 20.51 11.40
N ALA A 276 -0.60 19.87 10.91
CA ALA A 276 0.12 20.34 9.73
C ALA A 276 -0.78 20.31 8.47
N TYR A 277 -1.57 19.24 8.30
CA TYR A 277 -2.54 19.13 7.21
C TYR A 277 -3.65 20.19 7.34
N SER A 278 -4.26 20.35 8.52
CA SER A 278 -5.33 21.34 8.72
C SER A 278 -4.85 22.77 8.46
N ALA A 279 -3.62 23.11 8.86
CA ALA A 279 -3.02 24.41 8.55
C ALA A 279 -2.80 24.60 7.04
N TRP A 280 -2.29 23.57 6.36
CA TRP A 280 -2.09 23.61 4.90
C TRP A 280 -3.40 23.71 4.12
N GLU A 281 -4.45 22.99 4.53
CA GLU A 281 -5.76 22.95 3.88
C GLU A 281 -6.44 24.33 3.87
N GLN A 282 -6.22 25.13 4.93
CA GLN A 282 -6.75 26.48 5.06
C GLN A 282 -6.08 27.52 4.15
N ILE A 283 -4.93 27.21 3.54
CA ILE A 283 -4.22 28.13 2.65
C ILE A 283 -4.93 28.13 1.28
N PRO A 284 -5.45 29.27 0.79
CA PRO A 284 -6.26 29.29 -0.43
C PRO A 284 -5.42 29.28 -1.72
N ARG A 285 -4.24 29.90 -1.71
CA ARG A 285 -3.39 30.03 -2.92
C ARG A 285 -2.42 28.86 -3.01
N ILE A 286 -2.33 28.27 -4.20
CA ILE A 286 -1.42 27.14 -4.48
C ILE A 286 0.05 27.52 -4.26
N ARG A 287 0.45 28.74 -4.62
CA ARG A 287 1.82 29.22 -4.39
C ARG A 287 2.16 29.25 -2.89
N ASP A 288 1.27 29.84 -2.09
CA ASP A 288 1.46 29.96 -0.65
C ASP A 288 1.48 28.57 0.03
N ARG A 289 0.76 27.58 -0.53
CA ARG A 289 0.84 26.16 -0.09
C ARG A 289 2.23 25.56 -0.33
N ALA A 290 2.85 25.85 -1.47
CA ALA A 290 4.19 25.36 -1.79
C ALA A 290 5.23 25.98 -0.85
N ASP A 291 5.14 27.29 -0.61
CA ASP A 291 6.02 28.01 0.32
C ASP A 291 5.85 27.48 1.76
N PHE A 292 4.61 27.23 2.20
CA PHE A 292 4.32 26.59 3.48
C PHE A 292 4.95 25.20 3.60
N CYS A 293 4.86 24.39 2.54
CA CYS A 293 5.45 23.05 2.54
C CYS A 293 6.98 23.11 2.68
N GLN A 294 7.62 24.05 1.99
CA GLN A 294 9.07 24.24 2.08
C GLN A 294 9.49 24.67 3.49
N GLN A 295 8.79 25.64 4.08
CA GLN A 295 9.09 26.17 5.41
C GLN A 295 8.95 25.12 6.52
N HIS A 296 7.97 24.22 6.39
CA HIS A 296 7.66 23.23 7.43
C HIS A 296 8.19 21.83 7.15
N PHE A 297 9.02 21.66 6.12
CA PHE A 297 9.57 20.37 5.72
C PHE A 297 8.47 19.34 5.39
N LEU A 298 7.48 19.78 4.62
CA LEU A 298 6.34 18.96 4.17
C LEU A 298 6.42 18.68 2.67
N SER A 299 5.88 17.54 2.27
CA SER A 299 5.68 17.14 0.88
C SER A 299 4.31 17.60 0.39
N SER A 300 4.26 18.58 -0.51
CA SER A 300 3.00 19.06 -1.12
C SER A 300 2.21 17.91 -1.74
N ARG A 301 2.91 17.01 -2.43
CA ARG A 301 2.29 15.83 -3.03
C ARG A 301 1.66 14.90 -2.00
N SER A 302 2.33 14.67 -0.87
CA SER A 302 1.77 13.81 0.19
C SER A 302 0.50 14.43 0.76
N LEU A 303 0.49 15.75 0.98
CA LEU A 303 -0.69 16.48 1.48
C LEU A 303 -1.84 16.48 0.47
N GLU A 304 -1.55 16.63 -0.82
CA GLU A 304 -2.53 16.50 -1.90
C GLU A 304 -3.16 15.10 -1.94
N SER A 305 -2.35 14.04 -1.86
CA SER A 305 -2.86 12.67 -1.79
C SER A 305 -3.69 12.41 -0.53
N ILE A 306 -3.34 13.03 0.61
CA ILE A 306 -4.17 12.97 1.83
C ILE A 306 -5.53 13.63 1.56
N ALA A 307 -5.56 14.79 0.92
CA ALA A 307 -6.81 15.49 0.61
C ALA A 307 -7.72 14.70 -0.35
N GLU A 308 -7.13 14.04 -1.35
CA GLU A 308 -7.84 13.15 -2.28
C GLU A 308 -8.47 11.96 -1.55
N ILE A 309 -7.67 11.21 -0.80
CA ILE A 309 -8.15 10.03 -0.04
C ILE A 309 -9.16 10.44 1.04
N LYS A 310 -8.94 11.57 1.73
CA LYS A 310 -9.90 12.11 2.72
C LYS A 310 -11.27 12.33 2.07
N ARG A 311 -11.31 12.87 0.85
CA ARG A 311 -12.55 13.09 0.10
C ARG A 311 -13.20 11.78 -0.31
N GLU A 312 -12.44 10.85 -0.89
CA GLU A 312 -12.95 9.52 -1.26
C GLU A 312 -13.54 8.76 -0.06
N LEU A 313 -12.87 8.81 1.09
CA LEU A 313 -13.37 8.20 2.32
C LEU A 313 -14.62 8.90 2.85
N ALA A 314 -14.71 10.23 2.74
CA ALA A 314 -15.90 10.99 3.13
C ALA A 314 -17.10 10.63 2.26
N ASP A 315 -16.90 10.58 0.94
CA ASP A 315 -17.94 10.20 -0.03
C ASP A 315 -18.44 8.78 0.26
N LEU A 316 -17.52 7.85 0.54
CA LEU A 316 -17.88 6.49 0.93
C LEU A 316 -18.67 6.43 2.24
N LEU A 317 -18.29 7.21 3.27
CA LEU A 317 -19.03 7.25 4.53
C LEU A 317 -20.46 7.76 4.34
N TRP A 318 -20.66 8.68 3.41
CA TRP A 318 -21.97 9.15 3.02
C TRP A 318 -22.76 8.03 2.33
N GLU A 319 -22.17 7.36 1.34
CA GLU A 319 -22.80 6.25 0.60
C GLU A 319 -23.25 5.10 1.51
N VAL A 320 -22.45 4.75 2.52
CA VAL A 320 -22.78 3.68 3.48
C VAL A 320 -23.69 4.14 4.62
N GLY A 321 -24.15 5.39 4.61
CA GLY A 321 -25.11 5.94 5.59
C GLY A 321 -24.54 6.22 6.97
N LEU A 322 -23.21 6.34 7.11
CA LEU A 322 -22.56 6.64 8.40
C LEU A 322 -22.48 8.14 8.71
N THR A 323 -22.58 9.00 7.70
CA THR A 323 -22.55 10.46 7.87
C THR A 323 -23.75 11.11 7.18
N LYS A 324 -24.06 12.37 7.56
CA LYS A 324 -25.00 13.22 6.84
C LYS A 324 -24.24 14.16 5.91
N ARG A 325 -24.79 14.42 4.73
CA ARG A 325 -24.23 15.34 3.74
C ARG A 325 -24.21 16.78 4.24
#